data_AF-I6VVY5-F1
#
_entry.id   AF-I6VVY5-F1
#
_cell.length_a   1.000
_cell.length_b   1.000
_cell.length_c   1.000
_cell.angle_alpha   90.00
_cell.angle_beta   90.00
_cell.angle_gamma   90.00
#
_symmetry.space_group_name_H-M   'P 1'
#
loop_
_entity.id
_entity.type
_entity.pdbx_description
1 polymer ?
#
loop_
_entity_poly.entity_id
_entity_poly.type
_entity_poly.pdbx_seq_one_letter_code
_entity_poly.pdbx_strand_id
1 'polypeptide(L)'
;YEKGLAHIKNVVLVGIGGSSLGVKALKSMLEGTKGIKRELLFLDNVDPCSYKSTLSGLKFDETLFIISSKSGNTIETITIFKCLLDDFKPQNLGKNFLIITDPGTNLENFAKENGIKFFNIPKNVGGR
;
A
#
# COMPACT_ATOMS: atom_id res chain seq x y z
N TYR A 1 -8.27 12.90 -8.29
CA TYR A 1 -7.64 12.09 -7.22
C TYR A 1 -6.31 12.70 -6.79
N GLU A 2 -5.37 12.93 -7.71
CA GLU A 2 -4.05 13.52 -7.37
C GLU A 2 -4.10 14.85 -6.62
N LYS A 3 -5.01 15.77 -6.98
CA LYS A 3 -5.19 17.05 -6.26
C LYS A 3 -5.55 16.87 -4.78
N GLY A 4 -6.20 15.75 -4.41
CA GLY A 4 -6.55 15.43 -3.03
C GLY A 4 -5.39 14.87 -2.20
N LEU A 5 -4.27 14.53 -2.83
CA LEU A 5 -3.10 13.91 -2.18
C LEU A 5 -1.91 14.88 -2.04
N ALA A 6 -2.14 16.20 -2.15
CA ALA A 6 -1.08 17.19 -2.06
C ALA A 6 -0.38 17.22 -0.69
N HIS A 7 -1.11 16.85 0.37
CA HIS A 7 -0.60 16.76 1.74
C HIS A 7 0.19 15.47 2.02
N ILE A 8 0.11 14.48 1.13
CA ILE A 8 0.81 13.19 1.28
C ILE A 8 2.29 13.37 0.95
N LYS A 9 3.13 13.03 1.92
CA LYS A 9 4.60 13.02 1.83
C LYS A 9 5.15 11.62 1.67
N ASN A 10 4.48 10.62 2.25
CA ASN A 10 4.95 9.24 2.26
C ASN A 10 3.95 8.32 1.56
N VAL A 11 4.47 7.39 0.76
CA VAL A 11 3.70 6.30 0.18
C VAL A 11 4.30 4.99 0.68
N VAL A 12 3.50 4.17 1.35
CA VAL A 12 3.92 2.86 1.87
C VAL A 12 3.23 1.79 1.05
N LEU A 13 4.01 1.02 0.29
CA LEU A 13 3.49 -0.14 -0.43
C LEU A 13 3.51 -1.37 0.48
N VAL A 14 2.33 -1.92 0.73
CA VAL A 14 2.12 -3.14 1.50
C VAL A 14 1.80 -4.27 0.53
N GLY A 15 2.73 -5.19 0.36
CA GLY A 15 2.59 -6.27 -0.59
C GLY A 15 3.89 -7.03 -0.72
N ILE A 16 3.83 -8.34 -0.91
CA ILE A 16 5.01 -9.20 -0.98
C ILE A 16 5.24 -9.75 -2.39
N GLY A 17 6.50 -10.07 -2.70
CA GLY A 17 6.90 -10.71 -3.95
C GLY A 17 6.58 -9.86 -5.17
N GLY A 18 5.77 -10.38 -6.10
CA GLY A 18 5.37 -9.66 -7.31
C GLY A 18 4.66 -8.32 -7.05
N SER A 19 4.04 -8.18 -5.87
CA SER A 19 3.39 -6.92 -5.47
C SER A 19 4.36 -5.85 -4.95
N SER A 20 5.65 -6.15 -4.77
CA SER A 20 6.67 -5.17 -4.33
C SER A 20 7.91 -5.10 -5.22
N LEU A 21 8.40 -6.23 -5.73
CA LEU A 21 9.70 -6.32 -6.40
C LEU A 21 9.80 -5.45 -7.66
N GLY A 22 8.76 -5.44 -8.51
CA GLY A 22 8.73 -4.59 -9.71
C GLY A 22 8.77 -3.10 -9.36
N VAL A 23 8.10 -2.70 -8.28
CA VAL A 23 8.09 -1.31 -7.81
C VAL A 23 9.44 -0.93 -7.19
N LYS A 24 10.10 -1.85 -6.46
CA LYS A 24 11.46 -1.65 -5.95
C LYS A 24 12.47 -1.48 -7.08
N ALA A 25 12.37 -2.28 -8.15
CA ALA A 25 13.22 -2.13 -9.34
C ALA A 25 13.03 -0.76 -9.98
N LEU A 26 11.78 -0.32 -10.20
CA LEU A 26 11.49 1.02 -10.73
C LEU A 26 12.00 2.13 -9.82
N LYS A 27 11.83 2.00 -8.50
CA LYS A 27 12.38 2.96 -7.53
C LYS A 27 13.88 3.09 -7.71
N SER A 28 14.61 1.97 -7.73
CA SER A 28 16.07 1.96 -7.90
C SER A 28 16.51 2.59 -9.23
N MET A 29 15.80 2.30 -10.33
CA MET A 29 16.10 2.89 -11.64
C MET A 29 15.90 4.42 -11.68
N LEU A 30 15.00 4.94 -10.83
CA LEU A 30 14.67 6.36 -10.76
C LEU A 30 15.42 7.09 -9.64
N GLU A 31 16.28 6.40 -8.88
CA GLU A 31 17.10 7.02 -7.84
C GLU A 31 17.98 8.14 -8.43
N GLY A 32 18.04 9.29 -7.74
CA GLY A 32 18.75 10.48 -8.22
C GLY A 32 17.97 11.36 -9.19
N THR A 33 16.76 10.96 -9.62
CA THR A 33 15.89 11.82 -10.43
C THR A 33 15.41 13.02 -9.61
N LYS A 34 15.70 14.23 -10.09
CA LYS A 34 15.24 15.48 -9.45
C LYS A 34 13.72 15.60 -9.57
N GLY A 35 13.08 16.11 -8.51
CA GLY A 35 11.64 16.43 -8.53
C GLY A 35 10.72 15.37 -7.92
N ILE A 36 11.25 14.21 -7.50
CA ILE A 36 10.49 13.25 -6.68
C ILE A 36 10.36 13.85 -5.27
N LYS A 37 9.14 14.28 -4.91
CA LYS A 37 8.84 14.96 -3.63
C LYS A 37 8.33 14.04 -2.54
N ARG A 38 7.95 12.80 -2.89
CA ARG A 38 7.35 11.84 -1.96
C ARG A 38 8.31 10.69 -1.72
N GLU A 39 8.37 10.24 -0.48
CA GLU A 39 9.11 9.05 -0.10
C GLU A 39 8.29 7.80 -0.40
N LEU A 40 8.94 6.77 -0.97
CA LEU A 40 8.34 5.47 -1.23
C LEU A 40 8.99 4.41 -0.34
N LEU A 41 8.18 3.84 0.55
CA LEU A 41 8.55 2.83 1.53
C LEU A 41 7.84 1.51 1.25
N PHE A 42 8.34 0.42 1.83
CA PHE A 42 7.84 -0.93 1.56
C PHE A 42 7.63 -1.69 2.87
N LEU A 43 6.48 -2.33 2.99
CA LEU A 43 6.19 -3.36 3.98
C LEU A 43 5.93 -4.66 3.22
N ASP A 44 7.01 -5.39 2.93
CA ASP A 44 6.98 -6.61 2.11
C ASP A 44 7.56 -7.85 2.80
N ASN A 45 7.64 -7.80 4.12
CA ASN A 45 7.94 -8.93 4.99
C ASN A 45 7.11 -8.81 6.29
N VAL A 46 7.04 -9.89 7.06
CA VAL A 46 6.27 -9.96 8.32
C VAL A 46 7.14 -9.77 9.57
N ASP A 47 8.37 -9.28 9.42
CA ASP A 47 9.26 -9.05 10.55
C ASP A 47 8.79 -7.81 11.35
N PRO A 48 8.49 -7.95 12.66
CA PRO A 48 8.01 -6.84 13.48
C PRO A 48 9.05 -5.72 13.63
N CYS A 49 10.35 -6.02 13.54
CA CYS A 49 11.40 -5.01 13.59
C CYS A 49 11.36 -4.13 12.33
N SER A 50 11.28 -4.75 11.15
CA SER A 50 11.12 -4.07 9.86
C SER A 50 9.84 -3.25 9.81
N TYR A 51 8.73 -3.79 10.29
CA TYR A 51 7.45 -3.08 10.41
C TYR A 51 7.58 -1.79 11.24
N LYS A 52 8.09 -1.91 12.47
CA LYS A 52 8.26 -0.77 13.38
C LYS A 52 9.23 0.27 12.83
N SER A 53 10.36 -0.19 12.27
CA SER A 53 11.36 0.70 11.68
C SER A 53 10.78 1.51 10.52
N THR A 54 10.02 0.85 9.63
CA THR A 54 9.41 1.51 8.47
C THR A 54 8.36 2.54 8.87
N LEU A 55 7.58 2.26 9.93
CA LEU A 55 6.55 3.19 10.41
C LEU A 55 7.10 4.30 11.32
N SER A 56 8.34 4.15 11.79
CA SER A 56 8.96 5.11 12.70
C SER A 56 9.04 6.50 12.08
N GLY A 57 8.43 7.49 12.74
CA GLY A 57 8.41 8.88 12.28
C GLY A 57 7.37 9.20 11.20
N LEU A 58 6.61 8.22 10.71
CA LEU A 58 5.53 8.47 9.78
C LEU A 58 4.34 9.12 10.49
N LYS A 59 3.79 10.16 9.87
CA LYS A 59 2.51 10.76 10.29
C LYS A 59 1.41 10.15 9.44
N PHE A 60 0.43 9.53 10.09
CA PHE A 60 -0.70 8.88 9.40
C PHE A 60 -1.38 9.82 8.39
N ASP A 61 -1.71 11.04 8.83
CA ASP A 61 -2.38 12.05 7.99
C ASP A 61 -1.57 12.49 6.77
N GLU A 62 -0.25 12.26 6.74
CA GLU A 62 0.64 12.61 5.62
C GLU A 62 1.09 11.36 4.82
N THR A 63 0.49 10.19 5.09
CA THR A 63 0.92 8.89 4.56
C THR A 63 -0.22 8.18 3.83
N LEU A 64 0.07 7.68 2.63
CA LEU A 64 -0.81 6.82 1.86
C LEU A 64 -0.29 5.37 1.90
N PHE A 65 -1.11 4.44 2.36
CA PHE A 65 -0.86 3.00 2.36
C PHE A 65 -1.52 2.37 1.14
N ILE A 66 -0.71 1.72 0.29
CA ILE A 66 -1.19 0.97 -0.87
C ILE A 66 -1.15 -0.51 -0.52
N ILE A 67 -2.33 -1.13 -0.35
CA ILE A 67 -2.46 -2.56 -0.05
C ILE A 67 -2.58 -3.32 -1.37
N SER A 68 -1.52 -4.03 -1.75
CA SER A 68 -1.43 -4.77 -3.02
C SER A 68 -1.41 -6.27 -2.79
N SER A 69 -2.46 -6.95 -3.23
CA SER A 69 -2.53 -8.41 -3.27
C SER A 69 -3.47 -8.82 -4.40
N LYS A 70 -2.92 -9.49 -5.42
CA LYS A 70 -3.69 -9.97 -6.57
C LYS A 70 -4.85 -10.87 -6.13
N SER A 71 -4.56 -11.93 -5.37
CA SER A 71 -5.57 -12.88 -4.88
C SER A 71 -6.48 -12.30 -3.79
N GLY A 72 -6.11 -11.17 -3.19
CA GLY A 72 -6.84 -10.55 -2.09
C GLY A 72 -6.81 -11.33 -0.78
N ASN A 73 -5.96 -12.35 -0.68
CA ASN A 73 -5.87 -13.25 0.48
C ASN A 73 -4.43 -13.58 0.89
N THR A 74 -3.42 -12.88 0.35
CA THR A 74 -2.02 -13.07 0.74
C THR A 74 -1.86 -12.80 2.23
N ILE A 75 -1.51 -13.82 3.01
CA ILE A 75 -1.55 -13.78 4.47
C ILE A 75 -0.66 -12.67 5.02
N GLU A 76 0.53 -12.49 4.46
CA GLU A 76 1.50 -11.47 4.84
C GLU A 76 0.91 -10.06 4.65
N THR A 77 0.40 -9.77 3.45
CA THR A 77 -0.24 -8.48 3.13
C THR A 77 -1.43 -8.19 4.04
N ILE A 78 -2.31 -9.18 4.25
CA ILE A 78 -3.50 -9.02 5.09
C ILE A 78 -3.13 -8.83 6.56
N THR A 79 -2.12 -9.55 7.05
CA THR A 79 -1.64 -9.43 8.43
C THR A 79 -1.10 -8.02 8.67
N ILE A 80 -0.22 -7.53 7.80
CA ILE A 80 0.32 -6.17 7.91
C ILE A 80 -0.81 -5.13 7.81
N PHE A 81 -1.76 -5.32 6.88
CA PHE A 81 -2.89 -4.41 6.77
C PHE A 81 -3.71 -4.35 8.06
N LYS A 82 -4.02 -5.50 8.69
CA LYS A 82 -4.70 -5.54 9.98
C LYS A 82 -3.91 -4.84 11.09
N CYS A 83 -2.59 -5.02 11.14
CA CYS A 83 -1.73 -4.30 12.09
C CYS A 83 -1.82 -2.79 11.89
N LEU A 84 -1.80 -2.30 10.64
CA LEU A 84 -1.95 -0.86 10.35
C LEU A 84 -3.31 -0.33 10.81
N LEU A 85 -4.39 -1.10 10.62
CA LEU A 85 -5.72 -0.72 11.09
C LEU A 85 -5.79 -0.61 12.62
N ASP A 86 -5.16 -1.54 13.33
CA ASP A 86 -5.14 -1.53 14.80
C ASP A 86 -4.22 -0.45 15.38
N ASP A 87 -3.07 -0.19 14.76
CA ASP A 87 -2.13 0.84 15.22
C ASP A 87 -2.69 2.26 15.03
N PHE A 88 -3.30 2.53 13.87
CA PHE A 88 -3.76 3.89 13.52
C PHE A 88 -5.23 4.16 13.84
N LYS A 89 -6.07 3.13 13.98
CA LYS A 89 -7.51 3.22 14.27
C LYS A 89 -8.24 4.34 13.50
N PRO A 90 -8.06 4.41 12.17
CA PRO A 90 -8.61 5.50 11.38
C PRO A 90 -10.14 5.48 11.35
N GLN A 91 -10.74 6.66 11.46
CA GLN A 91 -12.19 6.82 11.35
C GLN A 91 -12.67 6.78 9.89
N ASN A 92 -11.80 7.13 8.94
CA ASN A 92 -12.10 7.10 7.50
C ASN A 92 -10.92 6.49 6.74
N LEU A 93 -11.12 5.24 6.30
CA LEU A 93 -10.09 4.46 5.62
C LEU A 93 -9.76 5.02 4.23
N GLY A 94 -10.73 5.59 3.53
CA GLY A 94 -10.55 6.13 2.18
C GLY A 94 -9.62 7.35 2.08
N LYS A 95 -9.21 7.95 3.21
CA LYS A 95 -8.23 9.04 3.23
C LYS A 95 -6.79 8.56 3.04
N ASN A 96 -6.45 7.43 3.65
CA ASN A 96 -5.06 6.98 3.80
C ASN A 96 -4.81 5.58 3.23
N PHE A 97 -5.84 4.87 2.80
CA PHE A 97 -5.70 3.54 2.19
C PHE A 97 -6.15 3.55 0.73
N LEU A 98 -5.45 2.76 -0.08
CA LEU A 98 -5.79 2.41 -1.46
C LEU A 98 -5.52 0.92 -1.66
N ILE A 99 -6.41 0.23 -2.35
CA ILE A 99 -6.30 -1.23 -2.58
C ILE A 99 -6.02 -1.54 -4.06
N ILE A 100 -5.13 -2.49 -4.32
CA ILE A 100 -4.88 -3.05 -5.65
C ILE A 100 -5.06 -4.57 -5.57
N THR A 101 -6.04 -5.10 -6.30
CA THR A 101 -6.44 -6.51 -6.21
C THR A 101 -7.20 -6.98 -7.45
N ASP A 102 -7.43 -8.29 -7.64
CA ASP A 102 -8.27 -8.77 -8.75
C ASP A 102 -9.76 -8.46 -8.55
N PRO A 103 -10.56 -8.45 -9.63
CA PRO A 103 -12.01 -8.32 -9.55
C PRO A 103 -12.67 -9.37 -8.64
N GLY A 104 -13.51 -8.91 -7.71
CA GLY A 104 -14.36 -9.78 -6.88
C GLY A 104 -13.66 -10.46 -5.71
N THR A 105 -12.45 -10.02 -5.34
CA THR A 105 -11.76 -10.53 -4.15
C THR A 105 -12.36 -9.98 -2.86
N ASN A 106 -12.04 -10.61 -1.73
CA ASN A 106 -12.40 -10.10 -0.41
C ASN A 106 -11.83 -8.71 -0.14
N LEU A 107 -10.64 -8.39 -0.67
CA LEU A 107 -10.07 -7.05 -0.57
C LEU A 107 -10.88 -6.00 -1.35
N GLU A 108 -11.39 -6.34 -2.53
CA GLU A 108 -12.26 -5.44 -3.28
C GLU A 108 -13.58 -5.20 -2.53
N ASN A 109 -14.21 -6.26 -2.01
CA ASN A 109 -15.45 -6.14 -1.25
C ASN A 109 -15.24 -5.30 0.01
N PHE A 110 -14.17 -5.56 0.76
CA PHE A 110 -13.77 -4.76 1.90
C PHE A 110 -13.56 -3.29 1.51
N ALA A 111 -12.93 -3.03 0.36
CA ALA A 111 -12.71 -1.66 -0.10
C ALA A 111 -14.04 -0.93 -0.35
N LYS A 112 -15.00 -1.58 -1.01
CA LYS A 112 -16.33 -1.03 -1.29
C LYS A 112 -17.09 -0.71 0.00
N GLU A 113 -17.12 -1.66 0.94
CA GLU A 113 -17.84 -1.53 2.22
C GLU A 113 -17.27 -0.39 3.09
N ASN A 114 -15.97 -0.12 2.98
CA ASN A 114 -15.27 0.83 3.83
C ASN A 114 -14.94 2.16 3.12
N GLY A 115 -15.47 2.40 1.93
CA GLY A 115 -15.21 3.62 1.16
C GLY A 115 -13.75 3.80 0.75
N ILE A 116 -12.98 2.71 0.64
CA ILE A 116 -11.58 2.72 0.20
C ILE A 116 -11.56 2.68 -1.32
N LYS A 117 -10.73 3.53 -1.92
CA LYS A 117 -10.51 3.48 -3.36
C LYS A 117 -9.71 2.22 -3.72
N PHE A 118 -10.15 1.51 -4.76
CA PHE A 118 -9.44 0.35 -5.26
C PHE A 118 -9.21 0.42 -6.78
N PHE A 119 -8.22 -0.34 -7.24
CA PHE A 119 -7.92 -0.57 -8.65
C PHE A 119 -7.81 -2.07 -8.91
N ASN A 120 -8.38 -2.50 -10.03
CA ASN A 120 -8.27 -3.90 -10.42
C ASN A 120 -7.04 -4.17 -11.28
N ILE A 121 -6.40 -5.32 -11.03
CA ILE A 121 -5.34 -5.83 -11.90
C ILE A 121 -6.00 -6.49 -13.12
N PRO A 122 -5.52 -6.24 -14.36
CA PRO A 122 -6.02 -6.93 -15.53
C PRO A 122 -5.85 -8.46 -15.41
N LYS A 123 -6.89 -9.23 -15.73
CA LYS A 123 -6.89 -10.70 -15.55
C LYS A 123 -5.73 -11.41 -16.26
N ASN A 124 -5.27 -10.87 -17.38
CA ASN A 124 -4.19 -11.38 -18.20
C ASN A 124 -2.78 -11.02 -17.68
N VAL A 125 -2.65 -10.31 -16.56
CA VAL A 125 -1.36 -9.90 -15.99
C VAL A 125 -1.05 -10.75 -14.75
N GLY A 126 -0.01 -11.57 -14.83
CA GLY A 126 0.55 -12.31 -13.70
C GLY A 126 1.24 -11.39 -12.69
N GLY A 127 1.62 -11.92 -11.53
CA GLY A 127 2.39 -11.15 -10.54
C GLY A 127 3.87 -10.92 -10.92
N ARG A 128 4.35 -11.62 -11.96
CA ARG A 128 5.69 -11.55 -12.55
C ARG A 128 5.61 -11.98 -14.01
#